data_AF-A0A2V3PRL4-F1
#
_entry.id   AF-A0A2V3PRL4-F1
#
_cell.length_a   1.000
_cell.length_b   1.000
_cell.length_c   1.000
_cell.angle_alpha   90.00
_cell.angle_beta   90.00
_cell.angle_gamma   90.00
#
_symmetry.space_group_name_H-M   'P 1'
#
loop_
_entity.id
_entity.type
_entity.pdbx_description
1 polymer ?
#
loop_
_entity_poly.entity_id
_entity_poly.type
_entity_poly.pdbx_seq_one_letter_code
_entity_poly.pdbx_strand_id
1 'polypeptide(L)' 'MYKQKIKIFTHNEVEKLENSVNEWLTDNTTDGRCVIMKILQSESTKGWTLTIYYNEAEK' A
#
# COMPACT_ATOMS: atom_id res chain seq x y z
N MET A 1 7.78 2.45 -19.44
CA MET A 1 8.52 3.30 -18.47
C MET A 1 7.93 3.04 -17.09
N TYR A 2 8.71 3.13 -16.01
CA TYR A 2 8.18 2.93 -14.64
C TYR A 2 7.94 4.28 -13.97
N LYS A 3 6.78 4.44 -13.33
CA LYS A 3 6.43 5.64 -12.58
C LYS A 3 6.35 5.34 -11.08
N GLN A 4 7.06 6.12 -10.29
CA GLN A 4 7.00 6.03 -8.83
C GLN A 4 5.67 6.59 -8.32
N LYS A 5 5.02 5.84 -7.44
CA LYS A 5 3.75 6.18 -6.81
C LYS A 5 3.76 5.87 -5.32
N ILE A 6 2.79 6.46 -4.62
CA ILE A 6 2.59 6.29 -3.19
C ILE A 6 1.12 5.96 -2.95
N LYS A 7 0.86 4.94 -2.12
CA LYS A 7 -0.47 4.60 -1.61
C LYS A 7 -0.45 4.72 -0.09
N ILE A 8 -1.46 5.38 0.47
CA ILE A 8 -1.60 5.58 1.92
C ILE A 8 -2.91 4.95 2.38
N PHE A 9 -2.84 4.17 3.45
CA PHE A 9 -3.97 3.58 4.15
C PHE A 9 -3.96 4.10 5.59
N THR A 10 -5.13 4.46 6.10
CA THR A 10 -5.30 4.89 7.49
C THR A 10 -6.56 4.26 8.06
N HIS A 11 -6.44 3.65 9.24
CA HIS A 11 -7.59 3.06 9.92
C HIS A 11 -7.37 2.97 11.43
N ASN A 12 -8.46 3.08 12.22
CA ASN A 12 -8.39 3.04 13.69
C ASN A 12 -8.33 1.59 14.22
N GLU A 13 -8.85 0.65 13.44
CA GLU A 13 -8.81 -0.80 13.68
C GLU A 13 -7.78 -1.45 12.74
N VAL A 14 -6.85 -2.23 13.30
CA VAL A 14 -5.77 -2.91 12.56
C VAL A 14 -6.32 -3.87 11.52
N GLU A 15 -7.32 -4.68 11.87
CA GLU A 15 -7.88 -5.70 10.98
C GLU A 15 -8.45 -5.09 9.68
N LYS A 16 -9.16 -3.97 9.80
CA LYS A 16 -9.67 -3.24 8.62
C LYS A 16 -8.56 -2.60 7.79
N LEU A 17 -7.47 -2.17 8.42
CA LEU A 17 -6.28 -1.69 7.72
C LEU A 17 -5.66 -2.82 6.89
N GLU A 18 -5.42 -3.97 7.53
CA GLU A 18 -4.83 -5.15 6.90
C GLU A 18 -5.66 -5.65 5.73
N ASN A 19 -6.98 -5.75 5.89
CA ASN A 19 -7.89 -6.12 4.79
C ASN A 19 -7.77 -5.15 3.61
N SER A 20 -7.81 -3.84 3.86
CA SER A 20 -7.68 -2.81 2.80
C SER A 20 -6.34 -2.89 2.07
N VAL A 21 -5.26 -3.17 2.80
CA VAL A 21 -3.92 -3.31 2.24
C VAL A 21 -3.84 -4.58 1.38
N ASN A 22 -4.36 -5.71 1.88
CA ASN A 22 -4.34 -6.99 1.19
C ASN A 22 -5.15 -6.98 -0.11
N GLU A 23 -6.33 -6.38 -0.11
CA GLU A 23 -7.14 -6.18 -1.31
C GLU A 23 -6.36 -5.38 -2.36
N TRP A 24 -5.78 -4.25 -1.96
CA TRP A 24 -5.03 -3.40 -2.87
C TRP A 24 -3.77 -4.09 -3.42
N LEU A 25 -3.02 -4.82 -2.58
CA LEU A 25 -1.86 -5.59 -3.03
C LEU A 25 -2.27 -6.62 -4.07
N THR A 26 -3.33 -7.39 -3.80
CA THR A 26 -3.85 -8.41 -4.72
C THR A 26 -4.18 -7.83 -6.09
N ASP A 27 -4.86 -6.67 -6.12
CA ASP A 27 -5.26 -6.02 -7.37
C ASP A 27 -4.07 -5.45 -8.18
N ASN A 28 -2.98 -5.07 -7.51
CA ASN A 28 -1.93 -4.25 -8.12
C ASN A 28 -0.61 -5.01 -8.35
N THR A 29 -0.33 -6.10 -7.62
CA THR A 29 0.95 -6.82 -7.73
C THR A 29 0.87 -8.12 -8.52
N THR A 30 -0.31 -8.72 -8.65
CA THR A 30 -0.46 -10.08 -9.23
C THR A 30 0.00 -10.19 -10.70
N ASP A 31 -0.14 -9.11 -11.47
CA ASP A 31 0.25 -9.07 -12.89
C ASP A 31 1.67 -8.50 -13.12
N GLY A 32 2.48 -8.29 -12.07
CA GLY A 32 3.79 -7.65 -12.19
C GLY A 32 3.73 -6.17 -12.59
N ARG A 33 2.53 -5.55 -12.54
CA ARG A 33 2.30 -4.13 -12.86
C ARG A 33 2.91 -3.20 -11.82
N CYS A 34 2.95 -3.63 -10.57
CA CYS A 34 3.52 -2.86 -9.47
C CYS A 34 4.66 -3.61 -8.79
N VAL A 35 5.79 -2.93 -8.60
CA VAL A 35 6.92 -3.39 -7.79
C VAL A 35 6.94 -2.58 -6.50
N ILE A 36 6.74 -3.25 -5.36
CA ILE A 36 6.80 -2.60 -4.05
C ILE A 36 8.25 -2.29 -3.70
N MET A 37 8.50 -1.02 -3.36
CA MET A 37 9.84 -0.52 -3.02
C MET A 37 10.04 -0.45 -1.50
N LYS A 38 9.01 0.05 -0.80
CA LYS A 38 9.08 0.28 0.65
C LYS A 38 7.70 0.34 1.25
N ILE A 39 7.56 -0.22 2.46
CA ILE A 39 6.37 -0.08 3.29
C ILE A 39 6.80 0.60 4.59
N LEU A 40 6.06 1.63 5.00
CA LEU A 40 6.23 2.33 6.27
C LEU A 40 4.93 2.22 7.07
N GLN A 41 5.05 1.80 8.32
CA GLN A 41 3.95 1.74 9.26
C GLN A 41 4.17 2.77 10.38
N SER A 42 3.12 3.49 10.72
CA SER A 42 3.08 4.40 11.86
C SER A 42 1.84 4.09 12.69
N GLU A 43 2.04 3.95 13.99
CA GLU A 43 0.97 3.79 14.96
C GLU A 43 0.84 5.09 15.77
N SER A 44 -0.38 5.44 16.12
CA SER A 44 -0.68 6.51 17.05
C SER A 44 -1.88 6.12 17.91
N THR A 45 -2.14 6.87 18.98
CA THR A 45 -3.37 6.73 19.77
C THR A 45 -4.65 6.93 18.96
N LYS A 46 -4.56 7.53 17.77
CA LYS A 46 -5.68 7.78 16.86
C LYS A 46 -5.83 6.71 15.77
N GLY A 47 -4.98 5.68 15.76
CA GLY A 47 -5.03 4.62 14.77
C GLY A 47 -3.70 4.40 14.05
N TRP A 48 -3.79 3.67 12.95
CA TRP A 48 -2.67 3.13 12.20
C TRP A 48 -2.64 3.72 10.80
N THR A 49 -1.44 4.03 10.33
CA THR A 49 -1.18 4.48 8.97
C THR A 49 -0.13 3.60 8.33
N LEU A 50 -0.41 3.14 7.11
CA LEU A 50 0.52 2.37 6.30
C LEU A 50 0.73 3.07 4.96
N THR A 51 1.99 3.35 4.64
CA THR A 51 2.41 4.02 3.40
C THR A 51 3.21 3.06 2.55
N ILE A 52 2.77 2.84 1.31
CA ILE A 52 3.41 1.96 0.34
C ILE A 52 3.98 2.80 -0.80
N TYR A 53 5.30 2.69 -1.00
CA TYR A 53 6.00 3.22 -2.15
C TYR A 53 6.16 2.12 -3.18
N TYR A 54 5.77 2.37 -4.42
CA TYR A 54 5.81 1.37 -5.48
C TYR A 54 6.11 2.00 -6.84
N ASN A 55 6.69 1.21 -7.74
CA ASN A 55 6.86 1.55 -9.14
C ASN A 55 5.77 0.86 -9.95
N GLU A 56 5.04 1.60 -10.76
CA GLU A 56 4.03 1.07 -11.67
C GLU A 56 4.54 1.11 -13.11
N ALA A 57 4.36 0.01 -13.84
CA ALA A 57 4.64 -0.04 -15.27
C ALA A 57 3.59 0.79 -16.03
N GLU A 58 4.03 1.83 -16.73
CA GLU A 58 3.16 2.56 -17.67
C GLU A 58 2.92 1.67 -18.90
N LYS A 59 1.64 1.46 -19.23
CA LYS A 59 1.20 0.76 -20.44
C LYS A 59 1.50 1.56 -21.70
#